data_AF-A0A7S6ZRZ1-F1
#
_entry.id   AF-A0A7S6ZRZ1-F1
#
_cell.length_a   1.000
_cell.length_b   1.000
_cell.length_c   1.000
_cell.angle_alpha   90.00
_cell.angle_beta   90.00
_cell.angle_gamma   90.00
#
_symmetry.space_group_name_H-M   'P 1'
#
loop_
_entity.id
_entity.type
_entity.pdbx_description
1 polymer ?
#
loop_
_entity_poly.entity_id
_entity_poly.type
_entity_poly.pdbx_seq_one_letter_code
_entity_poly.pdbx_strand_id
1 'polypeptide(L)'
;MRKVFSSHRLENTEGVAELLRQAGIEVRILNGRSYKGNRRRTFSYSDPSAPVSEAWVVRSDDQRLAREILRDAGLIDTTRPSDGYTTPTFRSEVELAQARSPARKKLLRIKLGVLALIVAVVVAGGMHTLNQPPVPAATPEPVTLVDAQFASPPFDGTIAATLAPVARAVFQSNLGEVDTPVACLGVDGGDAPAALISELAGAQPGLALVPATACQEVADEDKGSYERATGRAATMVDVHVFRPSAPEHGTVEVSAYHHRGQATYLTLEVARRDDRWQVTQVIKRVESRGLMGF
;
A
#
# COMPACT_ATOMS: atom_id res chain seq x y z
N MET A 1 16.96 -20.47 -20.06
CA MET A 1 16.44 -20.67 -18.69
C MET A 1 15.03 -21.23 -18.74
N ARG A 2 14.68 -22.16 -17.84
CA ARG A 2 13.35 -22.78 -17.80
C ARG A 2 12.84 -22.85 -16.36
N LYS A 3 11.55 -22.54 -16.16
CA LYS A 3 10.90 -22.65 -14.85
C LYS A 3 10.77 -24.11 -14.43
N VAL A 4 11.15 -24.41 -13.20
CA VAL A 4 11.04 -25.75 -12.60
C VAL A 4 10.15 -25.78 -11.37
N PHE A 5 10.04 -24.67 -10.64
CA PHE A 5 9.22 -24.58 -9.43
C PHE A 5 8.71 -23.15 -9.21
N SER A 6 7.55 -23.00 -8.58
CA SER A 6 6.99 -21.70 -8.19
C SER A 6 6.21 -21.83 -6.89
N SER A 7 6.36 -20.86 -6.00
CA SER A 7 5.61 -20.80 -4.76
C SER A 7 5.31 -19.36 -4.37
N HIS A 8 4.18 -19.16 -3.70
CA HIS A 8 3.88 -17.88 -3.05
C HIS A 8 4.80 -17.61 -1.85
N ARG A 9 5.36 -18.66 -1.22
CA ARG A 9 6.33 -18.52 -0.12
C ARG A 9 7.75 -18.54 -0.65
N LEU A 10 8.46 -17.45 -0.38
CA LEU A 10 9.83 -17.27 -0.81
C LEU A 10 10.77 -18.31 -0.19
N GLU A 11 10.56 -18.65 1.07
CA GLU A 11 11.35 -19.66 1.80
C GLU A 11 11.31 -21.02 1.09
N ASN A 12 10.16 -21.39 0.52
CA ASN A 12 10.01 -22.66 -0.19
C ASN A 12 10.82 -22.63 -1.49
N THR A 13 10.73 -21.54 -2.25
CA THR A 13 11.50 -21.38 -3.50
C THR A 13 13.01 -21.34 -3.24
N GLU A 14 13.44 -20.75 -2.11
CA GLU A 14 14.84 -20.75 -1.69
C GLU A 14 15.33 -22.13 -1.26
N GLY A 15 14.53 -22.87 -0.48
CA GLY A 15 14.86 -24.26 -0.11
C GLY A 15 15.00 -25.15 -1.34
N VAL A 16 14.15 -24.95 -2.34
CA VAL A 16 14.25 -25.65 -3.63
C VAL A 16 15.49 -25.24 -4.42
N ALA A 17 15.78 -23.94 -4.50
CA ALA A 17 16.97 -23.46 -5.20
C ALA A 17 18.25 -23.99 -4.54
N GLU A 18 18.27 -24.09 -3.21
CA GLU A 18 19.39 -24.65 -2.46
C GLU A 18 19.56 -26.14 -2.71
N LEU A 19 18.47 -26.92 -2.68
CA LEU A 19 18.48 -28.34 -3.03
C LEU A 19 19.07 -28.58 -4.44
N LEU A 20 18.68 -27.77 -5.42
CA LEU A 20 19.17 -27.89 -6.80
C LEU A 20 20.65 -27.47 -6.92
N ARG A 21 21.08 -26.44 -6.19
CA ARG A 21 22.50 -26.02 -6.15
C ARG A 21 23.40 -27.09 -5.53
N GLN A 22 22.93 -27.77 -4.49
CA GLN A 22 23.65 -28.89 -3.86
C GLN A 22 23.86 -30.06 -4.83
N ALA A 23 22.94 -30.23 -5.79
CA ALA A 23 23.10 -31.18 -6.89
C ALA A 23 23.93 -30.67 -8.08
N GLY A 24 24.58 -29.51 -7.93
CA GLY A 24 25.43 -28.91 -8.97
C GLY A 24 24.67 -28.20 -10.09
N ILE A 25 23.37 -27.94 -9.93
CA ILE A 25 22.54 -27.30 -10.95
C ILE A 25 22.51 -25.79 -10.73
N GLU A 26 22.80 -25.02 -11.78
CA GLU A 26 22.75 -23.56 -11.72
C GLU A 26 21.29 -23.04 -11.77
N VAL A 27 20.87 -22.37 -10.69
CA VAL A 27 19.49 -21.88 -10.51
C VAL A 27 19.45 -20.39 -10.20
N ARG A 28 18.52 -19.69 -10.87
CA ARG A 28 18.14 -18.30 -10.60
C ARG A 28 16.75 -18.23 -10.00
N ILE A 29 16.57 -17.36 -9.00
CA ILE A 29 15.27 -17.09 -8.38
C ILE A 29 14.74 -15.76 -8.93
N LEU A 30 13.54 -15.78 -9.51
CA LEU A 30 12.79 -14.56 -9.83
C LEU A 30 11.89 -14.20 -8.64
N ASN A 31 11.73 -12.90 -8.38
CA ASN A 31 11.03 -12.37 -7.19
C ASN A 31 11.63 -12.87 -5.86
N GLY A 32 12.97 -12.93 -5.78
CA GLY A 32 13.72 -13.30 -4.57
C GLY A 32 13.84 -12.19 -3.51
N ARG A 33 14.50 -12.46 -2.36
CA ARG A 33 14.70 -11.47 -1.27
C ARG A 33 15.34 -10.15 -1.74
N SER A 34 16.16 -10.22 -2.78
CA SER A 34 16.82 -9.05 -3.40
C SER A 34 15.86 -8.09 -4.12
N TYR A 35 14.58 -8.44 -4.31
CA TYR A 35 13.59 -7.57 -4.97
C TYR A 35 12.77 -6.73 -3.97
N LYS A 36 12.82 -7.02 -2.67
CA LYS A 36 12.13 -6.19 -1.65
C LYS A 36 12.92 -6.19 -0.34
N GLY A 37 13.77 -5.17 -0.17
CA GLY A 37 14.42 -4.90 1.10
C GLY A 37 13.41 -4.77 2.24
N ASN A 38 13.63 -5.56 3.29
CA ASN A 38 13.26 -5.28 4.68
C ASN A 38 11.81 -4.87 5.04
N ARG A 39 10.77 -5.33 4.33
CA ARG A 39 9.38 -5.24 4.83
C ARG A 39 8.87 -6.59 5.32
N ARG A 40 8.79 -6.74 6.65
CA ARG A 40 8.08 -7.84 7.33
C ARG A 40 6.57 -7.62 7.21
N ARG A 41 5.99 -7.76 6.00
CA ARG A 41 4.52 -7.80 5.85
C ARG A 41 4.06 -9.24 6.05
N THR A 42 3.05 -9.45 6.89
CA THR A 42 2.46 -10.77 7.14
C THR A 42 1.91 -11.33 5.83
N PHE A 43 2.41 -12.50 5.42
CA PHE A 43 2.03 -13.22 4.21
C PHE A 43 0.58 -13.72 4.32
N SER A 44 -0.25 -13.46 3.29
CA SER A 44 -1.62 -13.99 3.17
C SER A 44 -1.78 -14.84 1.91
N TYR A 45 -2.42 -16.00 2.03
CA TYR A 45 -2.75 -16.89 0.91
C TYR A 45 -3.98 -16.43 0.11
N SER A 46 -4.72 -15.43 0.59
CA SER A 46 -5.95 -14.94 -0.04
C SER A 46 -5.75 -13.71 -0.94
N ASP A 47 -4.52 -13.22 -1.08
CA ASP A 47 -4.20 -12.05 -1.91
C ASP A 47 -3.80 -12.49 -3.33
N PRO A 48 -4.65 -12.26 -4.35
CA PRO A 48 -4.36 -12.65 -5.73
C PRO A 48 -3.28 -11.76 -6.39
N SER A 49 -2.93 -10.62 -5.78
CA SER A 49 -1.93 -9.68 -6.30
C SER A 49 -0.52 -9.92 -5.78
N ALA A 50 -0.33 -10.90 -4.89
CA ALA A 50 0.96 -11.20 -4.30
C ALA A 50 1.95 -11.77 -5.33
N PRO A 51 3.19 -11.24 -5.44
CA PRO A 51 4.17 -11.73 -6.40
C PRO A 51 4.58 -13.17 -6.07
N VAL A 52 4.51 -14.05 -7.08
CA VAL A 52 4.91 -15.46 -6.96
C VAL A 52 6.42 -15.57 -7.12
N SER A 53 7.09 -16.25 -6.18
CA SER A 53 8.52 -16.53 -6.26
C SER A 53 8.76 -17.76 -7.14
N GLU A 54 9.69 -17.67 -8.09
CA GLU A 54 9.91 -18.72 -9.08
C GLU A 54 11.38 -19.14 -9.17
N ALA A 55 11.63 -20.45 -9.26
CA ALA A 55 12.96 -21.01 -9.49
C ALA A 55 13.13 -21.44 -10.96
N TRP A 56 14.21 -20.94 -11.57
CA TRP A 56 14.55 -21.10 -12.97
C TRP A 56 15.93 -21.74 -13.11
N VAL A 57 16.02 -22.84 -13.85
CA VAL A 57 17.31 -23.45 -14.18
C VAL A 57 17.94 -22.68 -15.34
N VAL A 58 19.22 -22.36 -15.22
CA VAL A 58 19.93 -21.51 -16.20
C VAL A 58 20.15 -22.27 -17.51
N ARG A 59 20.75 -23.45 -17.41
CA ARG A 59 21.03 -24.35 -18.53
C ARG A 59 19.81 -25.20 -18.88
N SER A 60 19.51 -25.33 -20.17
CA SER A 60 18.36 -26.12 -20.61
C SER A 60 18.55 -27.62 -20.38
N ASP A 61 19.79 -28.11 -20.43
CA ASP A 61 20.13 -29.53 -20.27
C ASP A 61 19.83 -30.05 -18.86
N ASP A 62 20.04 -29.20 -17.85
CA ASP A 62 19.85 -29.54 -16.44
C ASP A 62 18.36 -29.61 -16.04
N GLN A 63 17.44 -29.26 -16.95
CA GLN A 63 16.01 -29.24 -16.65
C GLN A 63 15.45 -30.62 -16.31
N ARG A 64 15.92 -31.67 -17.00
CA ARG A 64 15.45 -33.04 -16.77
C ARG A 64 15.89 -33.54 -15.39
N LEU A 65 17.17 -33.33 -15.07
CA LEU A 65 17.78 -33.69 -13.80
C LEU A 65 17.14 -32.92 -12.63
N ALA A 66 16.92 -31.62 -12.79
CA ALA A 66 16.25 -30.79 -11.79
C ALA A 66 14.84 -31.32 -11.47
N ARG A 67 14.06 -31.72 -12.50
CA ARG A 67 12.73 -32.31 -12.29
C ARG A 67 12.78 -33.70 -11.68
N GLU A 68 13.87 -34.43 -11.83
CA GLU A 68 14.05 -35.73 -11.20
C GLU A 68 14.30 -35.58 -9.70
N ILE A 69 15.25 -34.73 -9.33
CA ILE A 69 15.55 -34.38 -7.93
C ILE A 69 14.29 -33.84 -7.21
N LEU A 70 13.52 -32.99 -7.88
CA LEU A 70 12.26 -32.47 -7.32
C LEU A 70 11.18 -33.55 -7.13
N ARG A 71 11.14 -34.58 -7.99
CA ARG A 71 10.22 -35.72 -7.83
C ARG A 71 10.66 -36.60 -6.67
N ASP A 72 11.95 -36.90 -6.57
CA ASP A 72 12.50 -37.72 -5.49
C ASP A 72 12.32 -37.05 -4.12
N ALA A 73 12.34 -35.72 -4.08
CA ALA A 73 12.02 -34.93 -2.89
C ALA A 73 10.51 -34.79 -2.60
N GLY A 74 9.62 -35.35 -3.43
CA GLY A 74 8.17 -35.26 -3.28
C GLY A 74 7.59 -33.86 -3.51
N LEU A 75 8.33 -32.99 -4.20
CA LEU A 75 7.96 -31.57 -4.42
C LEU A 75 7.16 -31.35 -5.70
N ILE A 76 7.22 -32.28 -6.66
CA ILE A 76 6.41 -32.27 -7.87
C ILE A 76 5.92 -33.69 -8.19
N ASP A 77 4.68 -33.81 -8.66
CA ASP A 77 4.14 -35.10 -9.10
C ASP A 77 4.68 -35.51 -10.47
N THR A 78 4.79 -36.82 -10.67
CA THR A 78 5.14 -37.37 -11.97
C THR A 78 3.96 -37.22 -12.92
N THR A 79 4.19 -36.66 -14.10
CA THR A 79 3.16 -36.58 -15.16
C THR A 79 3.08 -37.85 -16.00
N ARG A 80 3.79 -38.93 -15.61
CA ARG A 80 3.62 -40.26 -16.22
C ARG A 80 2.59 -41.02 -15.39
N PRO A 81 1.49 -41.49 -16.00
CA PRO A 81 0.64 -42.48 -15.35
C PRO A 81 1.44 -43.77 -15.29
N SER A 82 2.15 -44.01 -14.19
CA SER A 82 2.65 -45.35 -13.87
C SER A 82 1.48 -46.12 -13.27
N ASP A 83 0.93 -47.02 -14.08
CA ASP A 83 0.10 -48.18 -13.77
C ASP A 83 -0.59 -48.23 -12.39
N GLY A 84 -1.91 -48.09 -12.45
CA GLY A 84 -2.81 -48.43 -11.36
C GLY A 84 -3.95 -47.43 -11.24
N TYR A 85 -5.12 -47.80 -11.76
CA TYR A 85 -6.39 -47.13 -11.43
C TYR A 85 -6.68 -47.32 -9.94
N THR A 86 -6.06 -46.49 -9.11
CA THR A 86 -6.48 -46.26 -7.73
C THR A 86 -6.46 -44.76 -7.54
N THR A 87 -7.64 -44.16 -7.52
CA THR A 87 -7.85 -42.80 -7.03
C THR A 87 -7.13 -42.61 -5.70
N PRO A 88 -6.13 -41.71 -5.58
CA PRO A 88 -5.61 -41.33 -4.28
C PRO A 88 -6.61 -40.33 -3.68
N THR A 89 -7.64 -40.86 -3.04
CA THR A 89 -8.38 -40.11 -2.04
C THR A 89 -7.45 -39.93 -0.85
N PHE A 90 -6.80 -38.78 -0.73
CA PHE A 90 -6.21 -38.36 0.54
C PHE A 90 -7.33 -37.97 1.51
N ARG A 91 -8.04 -38.97 2.04
CA ARG A 91 -8.60 -38.91 3.39
C ARG A 91 -7.72 -39.80 4.23
N SER A 92 -6.82 -39.19 4.97
CA SER A 92 -5.96 -39.93 5.89
C SER A 92 -6.85 -40.67 6.90
N GLU A 93 -6.70 -42.00 6.95
CA GLU A 93 -7.35 -42.86 7.94
C GLU A 93 -6.86 -42.53 9.37
N VAL A 94 -5.78 -41.76 9.46
CA VAL A 94 -5.28 -41.11 10.68
C VAL A 94 -6.24 -40.05 11.22
N GLU A 95 -7.00 -39.35 10.37
CA GLU A 95 -7.92 -38.29 10.79
C GLU A 95 -9.24 -38.84 11.37
N LEU A 96 -9.72 -40.00 10.89
CA LEU A 96 -10.89 -40.67 11.48
C LEU A 96 -10.57 -41.36 12.81
N ALA A 97 -9.35 -41.89 12.99
CA ALA A 97 -8.92 -42.45 14.27
C ALA A 97 -8.67 -41.37 15.34
N GLN A 98 -8.18 -40.18 14.94
CA GLN A 98 -7.98 -39.05 15.85
C GLN A 98 -9.27 -38.29 16.22
N ALA A 99 -10.35 -38.47 15.46
CA ALA A 99 -11.65 -37.85 15.73
C ALA A 99 -12.28 -38.28 17.07
N ARG A 100 -11.80 -39.37 17.70
CA ARG A 100 -12.30 -39.88 18.99
C ARG A 100 -11.38 -39.66 20.20
N SER A 101 -10.32 -38.87 20.08
CA SER A 101 -9.40 -38.67 21.22
C SER A 101 -9.95 -37.68 22.27
N PRO A 102 -9.83 -37.98 23.58
CA PRO A 102 -10.26 -37.08 24.67
C PRO A 102 -9.44 -35.77 24.71
N ALA A 103 -8.32 -35.70 24.00
CA ALA A 103 -7.50 -34.51 23.84
C ALA A 103 -8.19 -33.40 23.04
N ARG A 104 -8.98 -33.75 22.00
CA ARG A 104 -9.72 -32.75 21.20
C ARG A 104 -10.88 -32.13 21.98
N LYS A 105 -11.50 -32.88 22.90
CA LYS A 105 -12.50 -32.34 23.85
C LYS A 105 -11.87 -31.35 24.83
N LYS A 106 -10.65 -31.61 25.31
CA LYS A 106 -9.90 -30.65 26.14
C LYS A 106 -9.52 -29.39 25.35
N LEU A 107 -9.06 -29.57 24.11
CA LEU A 107 -8.72 -28.45 23.23
C LEU A 107 -9.94 -27.59 22.87
N LEU A 108 -11.11 -28.20 22.66
CA LEU A 108 -12.37 -27.49 22.43
C LEU A 108 -12.80 -26.69 23.66
N ARG A 109 -12.67 -27.26 24.88
CA ARG A 109 -12.95 -26.54 26.14
C ARG A 109 -12.00 -25.39 26.36
N ILE A 110 -10.72 -25.55 26.03
CA ILE A 110 -9.73 -24.46 26.08
C ILE A 110 -10.08 -23.38 25.06
N LYS A 111 -10.41 -23.77 23.82
CA LYS A 111 -10.79 -22.82 22.76
C LYS A 111 -12.05 -22.03 23.13
N LEU A 112 -13.05 -22.70 23.72
CA LEU A 112 -14.26 -22.04 24.24
C LEU A 112 -13.97 -21.16 25.46
N GLY A 113 -13.07 -21.57 26.35
CA GLY A 113 -12.63 -20.75 27.48
C GLY A 113 -11.89 -19.48 27.04
N VAL A 114 -11.03 -19.58 26.02
CA VAL A 114 -10.36 -18.42 25.41
C VAL A 114 -11.37 -17.50 24.73
N LEU A 115 -12.35 -18.05 24.01
CA LEU A 115 -13.42 -17.25 23.39
C LEU A 115 -14.27 -16.52 24.45
N ALA A 116 -14.63 -17.19 25.53
CA ALA A 116 -15.34 -16.58 26.65
C ALA A 116 -14.50 -15.49 27.35
N LEU A 117 -13.19 -15.69 27.47
CA LEU A 117 -12.27 -14.69 28.01
C LEU A 117 -12.12 -13.48 27.09
N ILE A 118 -12.04 -13.67 25.76
CA ILE A 118 -12.03 -12.58 24.79
C ILE A 118 -13.34 -11.78 24.88
N VAL A 119 -14.49 -12.45 24.94
CA VAL A 119 -15.80 -11.78 25.12
C VAL A 119 -15.83 -11.03 26.45
N ALA A 120 -15.33 -11.61 27.54
CA ALA A 120 -15.26 -10.94 28.84
C ALA A 120 -14.34 -9.70 28.81
N VAL A 121 -13.21 -9.75 28.10
CA VAL A 121 -12.30 -8.60 27.92
C VAL A 121 -12.94 -7.52 27.04
N VAL A 122 -13.69 -7.90 26.00
CA VAL A 122 -14.43 -6.95 25.16
C VAL A 122 -15.55 -6.27 25.94
N VAL A 123 -16.31 -7.03 26.74
CA VAL A 123 -17.40 -6.49 27.57
C VAL A 123 -16.83 -5.64 28.71
N ALA A 124 -15.74 -6.06 29.36
CA ALA A 124 -15.07 -5.28 30.39
C ALA A 124 -14.39 -4.01 29.82
N GLY A 125 -13.82 -4.09 28.61
CA GLY A 125 -13.31 -2.93 27.88
C GLY A 125 -14.43 -1.96 27.50
N GLY A 126 -15.57 -2.46 27.02
CA GLY A 126 -16.75 -1.65 26.75
C GLY A 126 -17.33 -0.99 28.01
N MET A 127 -17.41 -1.72 29.12
CA MET A 127 -17.83 -1.14 30.41
C MET A 127 -16.79 -0.15 30.96
N HIS A 128 -15.50 -0.37 30.75
CA HIS A 128 -14.47 0.59 31.14
C HIS A 128 -14.54 1.87 30.30
N THR A 129 -14.86 1.79 29.00
CA THR A 129 -15.08 2.98 28.16
C THR A 129 -16.34 3.75 28.53
N LEU A 130 -17.36 3.08 29.09
CA LEU A 130 -18.58 3.72 29.59
C LEU A 130 -18.42 4.33 31.00
N ASN A 131 -17.48 3.82 31.80
CA ASN A 131 -17.16 4.32 33.14
C ASN A 131 -15.88 5.18 33.18
N GLN A 132 -15.28 5.51 32.05
CA GLN A 132 -14.26 6.56 32.02
C GLN A 132 -14.96 7.89 32.34
N PRO A 133 -14.54 8.62 33.40
CA PRO A 133 -14.95 10.00 33.52
C PRO A 133 -14.54 10.70 32.22
N PRO A 134 -15.41 11.55 31.63
CA PRO A 134 -15.11 12.17 30.36
C PRO A 134 -13.76 12.88 30.52
N VAL A 135 -12.75 12.39 29.80
CA VAL A 135 -11.62 13.22 29.43
C VAL A 135 -12.27 14.44 28.80
N PRO A 136 -12.04 15.67 29.31
CA PRO A 136 -12.67 16.84 28.73
C PRO A 136 -12.37 16.77 27.25
N ALA A 137 -13.43 16.63 26.46
CA ALA A 137 -13.35 16.72 25.02
C ALA A 137 -12.61 18.02 24.77
N ALA A 138 -11.37 17.93 24.29
CA ALA A 138 -10.81 19.03 23.56
C ALA A 138 -11.82 19.26 22.44
N THR A 139 -12.62 20.31 22.60
CA THR A 139 -13.35 20.93 21.51
C THR A 139 -12.44 20.84 20.28
N PRO A 140 -12.88 20.31 19.13
CA PRO A 140 -12.09 20.43 17.92
C PRO A 140 -11.87 21.93 17.72
N GLU A 141 -10.68 22.40 18.10
CA GLU A 141 -10.30 23.78 17.86
C GLU A 141 -10.43 23.99 16.36
N PRO A 142 -11.08 25.07 15.91
CA PRO A 142 -11.05 25.40 14.50
C PRO A 142 -9.58 25.45 14.10
N VAL A 143 -9.21 24.63 13.12
CA VAL A 143 -7.90 24.66 12.47
C VAL A 143 -7.77 26.05 11.88
N THR A 144 -7.27 26.97 12.68
CA THR A 144 -6.93 28.31 12.24
C THR A 144 -5.72 28.11 11.35
N LEU A 145 -5.79 28.67 10.14
CA LEU A 145 -4.65 28.72 9.23
C LEU A 145 -3.62 29.67 9.84
N VAL A 146 -2.91 29.20 10.86
CA VAL A 146 -1.84 29.96 11.49
C VAL A 146 -0.65 29.91 10.56
N ASP A 147 -0.32 31.04 9.96
CA ASP A 147 0.79 31.16 8.99
C ASP A 147 2.16 30.81 9.60
N ALA A 148 2.26 30.89 10.92
CA ALA A 148 3.50 30.73 11.68
C ALA A 148 3.74 29.32 12.25
N GLN A 149 3.16 28.27 11.66
CA GLN A 149 3.45 26.89 12.09
C GLN A 149 4.87 26.47 11.66
N PHE A 150 5.61 25.91 12.62
CA PHE A 150 6.92 25.32 12.43
C PHE A 150 6.85 23.79 12.51
N ALA A 151 7.74 23.11 11.80
CA ALA A 151 7.91 21.68 11.96
C ALA A 151 8.56 21.38 13.31
N SER A 152 8.06 20.35 13.99
CA SER A 152 8.65 19.84 15.23
C SER A 152 9.56 18.65 14.93
N PRO A 153 10.61 18.41 15.74
CA PRO A 153 11.43 17.20 15.63
C PRO A 153 10.59 15.93 15.85
N PRO A 154 11.03 14.76 15.33
CA PRO A 154 12.37 14.48 14.79
C PRO A 154 12.56 14.88 13.32
N PHE A 155 13.76 15.35 12.98
CA PHE A 155 14.19 15.68 11.62
C PHE A 155 15.04 14.56 11.00
N ASP A 156 14.56 13.33 11.15
CA ASP A 156 15.24 12.10 10.75
C ASP A 156 14.75 11.53 9.41
N GLY A 157 13.94 12.31 8.67
CA GLY A 157 13.33 11.91 7.40
C GLY A 157 12.06 11.07 7.55
N THR A 158 11.55 10.87 8.77
CA THR A 158 10.22 10.28 8.99
C THR A 158 9.11 11.17 8.41
N ILE A 159 7.95 10.55 8.15
CA ILE A 159 6.77 11.27 7.67
C ILE A 159 6.09 11.93 8.86
N ALA A 160 5.88 13.24 8.78
CA ALA A 160 5.05 14.00 9.70
C ALA A 160 3.72 14.39 9.03
N ALA A 161 2.74 14.82 9.83
CA ALA A 161 1.53 15.41 9.30
C ALA A 161 1.88 16.68 8.51
N THR A 162 1.24 16.85 7.35
CA THR A 162 1.47 18.02 6.50
C THR A 162 0.92 19.27 7.20
N LEU A 163 1.80 20.26 7.41
CA LEU A 163 1.42 21.53 8.02
C LEU A 163 0.47 22.29 7.11
N ALA A 164 -0.57 22.92 7.66
CA ALA A 164 -1.52 23.74 6.90
C ALA A 164 -0.85 24.80 6.00
N PRO A 165 0.14 25.59 6.47
CA PRO A 165 0.82 26.56 5.60
C PRO A 165 1.71 25.91 4.52
N VAL A 166 2.21 24.69 4.75
CA VAL A 166 2.94 23.92 3.73
C VAL A 166 1.98 23.46 2.63
N ALA A 167 0.84 22.86 3.00
CA ALA A 167 -0.19 22.47 2.04
C ALA A 167 -0.65 23.64 1.18
N ARG A 168 -0.89 24.81 1.79
CA ARG A 168 -1.24 26.04 1.07
C ARG A 168 -0.17 26.46 0.06
N ALA A 169 1.08 26.55 0.48
CA ALA A 169 2.18 26.97 -0.39
C ALA A 169 2.32 26.02 -1.60
N VAL A 170 2.16 24.73 -1.35
CA VAL A 170 2.20 23.69 -2.37
C VAL A 170 1.04 23.85 -3.35
N PHE A 171 -0.21 23.94 -2.87
CA PHE A 171 -1.37 24.14 -3.76
C PHE A 171 -1.24 25.41 -4.60
N GLN A 172 -0.84 26.54 -3.99
CA GLN A 172 -0.64 27.81 -4.71
C GLN A 172 0.34 27.66 -5.88
N SER A 173 1.41 26.87 -5.71
CA SER A 173 2.40 26.66 -6.78
C SER A 173 1.98 25.69 -7.88
N ASN A 174 1.06 24.73 -7.60
CA ASN A 174 0.78 23.61 -8.51
C ASN A 174 -0.60 23.69 -9.18
N LEU A 175 -1.57 24.44 -8.63
CA LEU A 175 -2.93 24.47 -9.19
C LEU A 175 -3.00 25.05 -10.61
N GLY A 176 -2.03 25.87 -11.02
CA GLY A 176 -1.96 26.41 -12.38
C GLY A 176 -1.65 25.35 -13.46
N GLU A 177 -1.22 24.15 -13.07
CA GLU A 177 -0.96 23.03 -13.98
C GLU A 177 -2.18 22.10 -14.15
N VAL A 178 -3.31 22.40 -13.50
CA VAL A 178 -4.53 21.60 -13.60
C VAL A 178 -5.27 21.93 -14.88
N ASP A 179 -5.31 20.96 -15.81
CA ASP A 179 -5.94 21.11 -17.12
C ASP A 179 -7.46 20.81 -17.11
N THR A 180 -8.03 20.42 -15.97
CA THR A 180 -9.46 20.10 -15.81
C THR A 180 -10.24 21.25 -15.17
N PRO A 181 -11.57 21.34 -15.38
CA PRO A 181 -12.39 22.39 -14.78
C PRO A 181 -12.57 22.33 -13.26
N VAL A 182 -12.21 21.21 -12.63
CA VAL A 182 -12.38 20.97 -11.18
C VAL A 182 -11.09 20.39 -10.60
N ALA A 183 -10.58 20.97 -9.51
CA ALA A 183 -9.51 20.39 -8.73
C ALA A 183 -10.02 19.96 -7.35
N CYS A 184 -9.79 18.70 -7.01
CA CYS A 184 -10.28 18.08 -5.78
C CYS A 184 -9.12 17.97 -4.80
N LEU A 185 -9.13 18.79 -3.75
CA LEU A 185 -7.97 19.04 -2.92
C LEU A 185 -7.93 18.11 -1.70
N GLY A 186 -6.82 17.38 -1.57
CA GLY A 186 -6.56 16.48 -0.47
C GLY A 186 -5.26 16.78 0.27
N VAL A 187 -5.23 16.48 1.56
CA VAL A 187 -4.02 16.55 2.39
C VAL A 187 -3.89 15.25 3.17
N ASP A 188 -2.73 14.60 3.03
CA ASP A 188 -2.41 13.31 3.65
C ASP A 188 -3.51 12.24 3.41
N GLY A 189 -4.14 12.25 2.23
CA GLY A 189 -5.21 11.33 1.84
C GLY A 189 -6.60 11.64 2.42
N GLY A 190 -6.73 12.73 3.18
CA GLY A 190 -8.01 13.30 3.63
C GLY A 190 -8.41 14.54 2.82
N ASP A 191 -9.54 15.16 3.17
CA ASP A 191 -9.95 16.43 2.56
C ASP A 191 -9.06 17.59 3.01
N ALA A 192 -8.72 18.48 2.08
CA ALA A 192 -8.10 19.75 2.45
C ALA A 192 -9.07 20.59 3.32
N PRO A 193 -8.55 21.38 4.30
CA PRO A 193 -9.40 22.20 5.15
C PRO A 193 -10.27 23.16 4.35
N ALA A 194 -11.56 23.27 4.71
CA ALA A 194 -12.51 24.12 3.97
C ALA A 194 -12.07 25.60 3.90
N ALA A 195 -11.43 26.10 4.95
CA ALA A 195 -10.86 27.46 4.98
C ALA A 195 -9.77 27.65 3.91
N LEU A 196 -8.91 26.64 3.73
CA LEU A 196 -7.86 26.65 2.72
C LEU A 196 -8.43 26.60 1.30
N ILE A 197 -9.44 25.73 1.07
CA ILE A 197 -10.12 25.65 -0.23
C ILE A 197 -10.74 27.01 -0.60
N SER A 198 -11.40 27.66 0.37
CA SER A 198 -12.06 28.95 0.18
C SER A 198 -11.06 30.06 -0.13
N GLU A 199 -9.91 30.07 0.55
CA GLU A 199 -8.81 31.01 0.30
C GLU A 199 -8.25 30.85 -1.12
N LEU A 200 -7.93 29.61 -1.51
CA LEU A 200 -7.35 29.31 -2.83
C LEU A 200 -8.31 29.58 -3.98
N ALA A 201 -9.61 29.37 -3.78
CA ALA A 201 -10.63 29.58 -4.80
C ALA A 201 -10.70 31.05 -5.24
N GLY A 202 -10.42 32.00 -4.33
CA GLY A 202 -10.33 33.42 -4.66
C GLY A 202 -9.15 33.77 -5.57
N ALA A 203 -8.08 32.96 -5.57
CA ALA A 203 -6.87 33.19 -6.35
C ALA A 203 -6.86 32.48 -7.71
N GLN A 204 -7.78 31.53 -7.95
CA GLN A 204 -7.83 30.71 -9.16
C GLN A 204 -9.17 30.88 -9.91
N PRO A 205 -9.42 32.05 -10.54
CA PRO A 205 -10.66 32.28 -11.26
C PRO A 205 -10.78 31.31 -12.44
N GLY A 206 -11.83 30.49 -12.46
CA GLY A 206 -12.11 29.53 -13.53
C GLY A 206 -11.84 28.07 -13.18
N LEU A 207 -11.17 27.79 -12.07
CA LEU A 207 -10.98 26.44 -11.54
C LEU A 207 -11.89 26.23 -10.32
N ALA A 208 -12.79 25.26 -10.39
CA ALA A 208 -13.62 24.91 -9.24
C ALA A 208 -12.80 24.08 -8.24
N LEU A 209 -12.58 24.61 -7.04
CA LEU A 209 -11.88 23.89 -5.98
C LEU A 209 -12.89 23.25 -5.03
N VAL A 210 -12.78 21.94 -4.84
CA VAL A 210 -13.67 21.15 -3.98
C VAL A 210 -12.85 20.21 -3.09
N PRO A 211 -13.43 19.67 -1.99
CA PRO A 211 -12.77 18.63 -1.20
C PRO A 211 -12.47 17.38 -2.04
N ALA A 212 -11.39 16.65 -1.74
CA ALA A 212 -11.05 15.40 -2.41
C ALA A 212 -12.22 14.40 -2.45
N THR A 213 -12.98 14.28 -1.36
CA THR A 213 -14.15 13.41 -1.25
C THR A 213 -15.35 13.87 -2.09
N ALA A 214 -15.31 15.04 -2.72
CA ALA A 214 -16.31 15.44 -3.71
C ALA A 214 -16.10 14.74 -5.06
N CYS A 215 -14.92 14.14 -5.28
CA CYS A 215 -14.53 13.59 -6.58
C CYS A 215 -14.27 12.08 -6.55
N GLN A 216 -14.60 11.44 -7.67
CA GLN A 216 -14.36 10.04 -7.90
C GLN A 216 -13.10 9.88 -8.74
N GLU A 217 -12.10 9.21 -8.18
CA GLU A 217 -10.93 8.76 -8.93
C GLU A 217 -11.34 7.64 -9.89
N VAL A 218 -10.94 7.78 -11.15
CA VAL A 218 -11.20 6.80 -12.22
C VAL A 218 -9.94 6.67 -13.06
N ALA A 219 -9.44 5.43 -13.20
CA ALA A 219 -8.21 5.16 -13.92
C ALA A 219 -8.36 5.01 -15.44
N ASP A 220 -9.61 4.89 -15.91
CA ASP A 220 -9.96 4.79 -17.32
C ASP A 220 -9.61 6.08 -18.08
N GLU A 221 -8.91 5.96 -19.21
CA GLU A 221 -8.41 7.12 -19.98
C GLU A 221 -9.51 7.85 -20.74
N ASP A 222 -10.57 7.14 -21.14
CA ASP A 222 -11.66 7.75 -21.91
C ASP A 222 -12.60 8.54 -21.00
N LYS A 223 -12.78 8.06 -19.76
CA LYS A 223 -13.68 8.68 -18.79
C LYS A 223 -13.00 9.73 -17.92
N GLY A 224 -11.83 9.41 -17.37
CA GLY A 224 -11.16 10.25 -16.38
C GLY A 224 -11.90 10.42 -15.04
N SER A 225 -11.19 10.96 -14.07
CA SER A 225 -11.75 11.31 -12.75
C SER A 225 -12.73 12.47 -12.88
N TYR A 226 -13.75 12.52 -12.01
CA TYR A 226 -14.84 13.50 -12.13
C TYR A 226 -15.41 13.91 -10.78
N GLU A 227 -16.02 15.10 -10.73
CA GLU A 227 -16.77 15.59 -9.58
C GLU A 227 -18.12 14.88 -9.47
N ARG A 228 -18.44 14.30 -8.31
CA ARG A 228 -19.70 13.54 -8.12
C ARG A 228 -20.95 14.39 -8.30
N ALA A 229 -20.91 15.67 -7.91
CA ALA A 229 -22.07 16.54 -7.92
C ALA A 229 -22.47 17.00 -9.33
N THR A 230 -21.49 17.31 -10.18
CA THR A 230 -21.72 17.90 -11.50
C THR A 230 -21.38 16.97 -12.67
N GLY A 231 -20.62 15.90 -12.41
CA GLY A 231 -20.08 15.02 -13.45
C GLY A 231 -18.95 15.63 -14.28
N ARG A 232 -18.48 16.84 -13.94
CA ARG A 232 -17.40 17.51 -14.67
C ARG A 232 -16.07 16.80 -14.45
N ALA A 233 -15.24 16.76 -15.50
CA ALA A 233 -13.88 16.24 -15.42
C ALA A 233 -13.11 16.94 -14.30
N ALA A 234 -12.37 16.17 -13.53
CA ALA A 234 -11.70 16.65 -12.33
C ALA A 234 -10.31 16.03 -12.16
N THR A 235 -9.39 16.81 -11.60
CA THR A 235 -8.07 16.33 -11.20
C THR A 235 -8.02 16.23 -9.68
N MET A 236 -7.69 15.04 -9.18
CA MET A 236 -7.41 14.79 -7.77
C MET A 236 -6.03 15.37 -7.46
N VAL A 237 -5.94 16.39 -6.60
CA VAL A 237 -4.68 17.01 -6.20
C VAL A 237 -4.46 16.77 -4.70
N ASP A 238 -3.53 15.90 -4.35
CA ASP A 238 -3.24 15.52 -2.96
C ASP A 238 -1.81 15.86 -2.57
N VAL A 239 -1.67 16.61 -1.47
CA VAL A 239 -0.37 16.94 -0.85
C VAL A 239 -0.15 15.96 0.30
N HIS A 240 0.91 15.16 0.21
CA HIS A 240 1.17 14.09 1.16
C HIS A 240 2.65 13.90 1.43
N VAL A 241 2.96 13.08 2.43
CA VAL A 241 4.33 12.61 2.71
C VAL A 241 5.26 13.80 3.00
N PHE A 242 4.85 14.68 3.91
CA PHE A 242 5.73 15.74 4.41
C PHE A 242 6.85 15.15 5.29
N ARG A 243 8.10 15.45 4.93
CA ARG A 243 9.32 15.04 5.64
C ARG A 243 10.08 16.29 6.09
N PRO A 244 9.89 16.74 7.34
CA PRO A 244 10.65 17.87 7.85
C PRO A 244 12.12 17.49 8.04
N SER A 245 13.01 18.40 7.68
CA SER A 245 14.47 18.29 7.86
C SER A 245 15.02 19.39 8.80
N ALA A 246 14.23 20.44 9.04
CA ALA A 246 14.45 21.47 10.04
C ALA A 246 13.09 22.11 10.40
N PRO A 247 13.00 23.00 11.42
CA PRO A 247 11.75 23.65 11.79
C PRO A 247 11.08 24.44 10.65
N GLU A 248 11.89 24.92 9.71
CA GLU A 248 11.47 25.77 8.58
C GLU A 248 11.80 25.13 7.23
N HIS A 249 12.11 23.83 7.19
CA HIS A 249 12.58 23.16 5.99
C HIS A 249 12.09 21.71 5.89
N GLY A 250 11.75 21.26 4.70
CA GLY A 250 11.34 19.88 4.47
C GLY A 250 11.12 19.56 2.99
N THR A 251 10.76 18.30 2.74
CA THR A 251 10.27 17.86 1.43
C THR A 251 8.85 17.39 1.53
N VAL A 252 8.07 17.56 0.47
CA VAL A 252 6.67 17.11 0.40
C VAL A 252 6.37 16.53 -0.97
N GLU A 253 5.49 15.54 -1.03
CA GLU A 253 5.07 14.92 -2.28
C GLU A 253 3.69 15.43 -2.68
N VAL A 254 3.48 15.54 -3.99
CA VAL A 254 2.20 15.97 -4.58
C VAL A 254 1.83 14.99 -5.67
N SER A 255 0.57 14.56 -5.67
CA SER A 255 -0.04 13.87 -6.80
C SER A 255 -1.13 14.76 -7.40
N ALA A 256 -1.12 14.90 -8.72
CA ALA A 256 -2.20 15.49 -9.50
C ALA A 256 -2.66 14.42 -10.50
N TYR A 257 -3.81 13.81 -10.27
CA TYR A 257 -4.27 12.63 -10.99
C TYR A 257 -5.63 12.85 -11.65
N HIS A 258 -5.73 12.61 -12.96
CA HIS A 258 -7.01 12.57 -13.67
C HIS A 258 -7.33 11.15 -14.15
N HIS A 259 -6.38 10.46 -14.80
CA HIS A 259 -6.45 9.03 -15.16
C HIS A 259 -5.04 8.48 -15.39
N ARG A 260 -4.90 7.19 -15.76
CA ARG A 260 -3.58 6.55 -15.96
C ARG A 260 -2.68 7.22 -17.02
N GLY A 261 -3.29 7.93 -17.97
CA GLY A 261 -2.62 8.68 -19.03
C GLY A 261 -2.51 10.19 -18.76
N GLN A 262 -3.00 10.68 -17.62
CA GLN A 262 -2.87 12.07 -17.21
C GLN A 262 -2.68 12.12 -15.70
N ALA A 263 -1.42 12.05 -15.28
CA ALA A 263 -1.01 12.12 -13.89
C ALA A 263 0.36 12.79 -13.74
N THR A 264 0.51 13.63 -12.73
CA THR A 264 1.77 14.29 -12.37
C THR A 264 2.08 13.98 -10.91
N TYR A 265 3.31 13.55 -10.66
CA TYR A 265 3.83 13.27 -9.32
C TYR A 265 5.08 14.11 -9.09
N LEU A 266 5.07 14.92 -8.04
CA LEU A 266 6.16 15.82 -7.70
C LEU A 266 6.72 15.49 -6.33
N THR A 267 8.03 15.64 -6.18
CA THR A 267 8.69 15.80 -4.89
C THR A 267 9.22 17.23 -4.84
N LEU A 268 8.76 18.00 -3.87
CA LEU A 268 9.04 19.42 -3.73
C LEU A 268 9.87 19.67 -2.48
N GLU A 269 10.82 20.60 -2.60
CA GLU A 269 11.49 21.20 -1.46
C GLU A 269 10.70 22.42 -0.99
N VAL A 270 10.35 22.44 0.29
CA VAL A 270 9.61 23.54 0.92
C VAL A 270 10.45 24.14 2.03
N ALA A 271 10.50 25.46 2.03
CA ALA A 271 11.19 26.21 3.07
C ALA A 271 10.40 27.44 3.46
N ARG A 272 10.61 27.92 4.69
CA ARG A 272 10.10 29.21 5.11
C ARG A 272 11.02 30.32 4.60
N ARG A 273 10.45 31.28 3.88
CA ARG A 273 11.10 32.49 3.34
C ARG A 273 10.18 33.67 3.58
N ASP A 274 10.72 34.77 4.11
CA ASP A 274 9.95 35.98 4.44
C ASP A 274 8.72 35.66 5.30
N ASP A 275 8.94 34.89 6.37
CA ASP A 275 7.92 34.38 7.30
C ASP A 275 6.81 33.52 6.70
N ARG A 276 6.91 33.09 5.44
CA ARG A 276 5.92 32.21 4.78
C ARG A 276 6.56 30.95 4.22
N TRP A 277 5.84 29.84 4.31
CA TRP A 277 6.23 28.62 3.60
C TRP A 277 6.09 28.82 2.09
N GLN A 278 7.10 28.38 1.35
CA GLN A 278 7.17 28.49 -0.10
C GLN A 278 7.77 27.21 -0.69
N VAL A 279 7.33 26.83 -1.88
CA VAL A 279 8.03 25.82 -2.68
C VAL A 279 9.29 26.48 -3.25
N THR A 280 10.45 25.93 -2.89
CA THR A 280 11.75 26.48 -3.27
C THR A 280 12.37 25.76 -4.44
N GLN A 281 12.10 24.46 -4.58
CA GLN A 281 12.65 23.65 -5.66
C GLN A 281 11.73 22.46 -5.97
N VAL A 282 11.68 22.07 -7.24
CA VAL A 282 11.15 20.76 -7.66
C VAL A 282 12.31 19.78 -7.66
N ILE A 283 12.34 18.86 -6.70
CA ILE A 283 13.38 17.83 -6.58
C ILE A 283 13.18 16.74 -7.63
N LYS A 284 11.92 16.34 -7.83
CA LYS A 284 11.56 15.28 -8.77
C LYS A 284 10.21 15.61 -9.41
N ARG A 285 10.11 15.34 -10.71
CA ARG A 285 8.87 15.40 -11.48
C ARG A 285 8.74 14.11 -12.29
N VAL A 286 7.60 13.47 -12.19
CA VAL A 286 7.23 12.30 -12.98
C VAL A 286 5.85 12.56 -13.55
N GLU A 287 5.72 12.47 -14.87
CA GLU A 287 4.46 12.71 -15.57
C GLU A 287 4.10 11.52 -16.44
N SER A 288 2.83 11.18 -16.44
CA SER A 288 2.17 10.39 -17.46
C SER A 288 1.26 11.35 -18.20
N ARG A 289 1.70 11.79 -19.39
CA ARG A 289 0.85 12.47 -20.37
C ARG A 289 0.80 11.56 -21.58
N GLY A 290 -0.37 10.94 -21.80
CA GLY A 290 -0.64 10.16 -23.00
C GLY A 290 -0.33 11.03 -24.20
N LEU A 291 0.31 10.44 -25.22
CA LEU A 291 0.45 11.07 -26.53
C LEU A 291 -0.96 11.37 -27.03
N MET A 292 -1.43 12.62 -26.88
CA MET A 292 -2.58 13.08 -27.64
C MET A 292 -2.18 12.92 -29.11
N GLY A 293 -2.79 11.94 -29.78
CA GLY A 293 -2.66 11.77 -31.21
C GLY A 293 -3.10 13.07 -31.89
N PHE A 294 -2.17 13.67 -32.63
CA PHE A 294 -2.48 14.66 -33.65
C PHE A 294 -3.26 14.01 -34.79
#